data_AF-A0A1L1PNG2-F1
#
_entry.id   AF-A0A1L1PNG2-F1
#
_cell.length_a   1.000
_cell.length_b   1.000
_cell.length_c   1.000
_cell.angle_alpha   90.00
_cell.angle_beta   90.00
_cell.angle_gamma   90.00
#
_symmetry.space_group_name_H-M   'P 1'
#
loop_
_entity.id
_entity.type
_entity.pdbx_description
1 polymer ?
#
loop_
_entity_poly.entity_id
_entity_poly.type
_entity_poly.pdbx_seq_one_letter_code
_entity_poly.pdbx_strand_id
1 'polypeptide(L)'
;MAPHAPLAVASAYQGVWARTLLETPAGRDTTSWVRWVQTGNWHGALSDPDDTLGPRSGPGAEHSVFQTPDRIVQTALRERQLAVWERLPASRGCRIALARRDTQGLPTQERLLVCGEYLLHFRPTPHGAPDLAFGRLDETGTHWHVERTNQAPVDGRERAWRLQRLGMDLATVNGDEPLAGTWEVLEWLEM
;
A
#
# COMPACT_ATOMS: atom_id res chain seq x y z
N MET A 1 -25.67 20.80 -8.70
CA MET A 1 -24.50 20.16 -9.33
C MET A 1 -23.92 19.21 -8.29
N ALA A 2 -24.21 17.91 -8.38
CA ALA A 2 -23.65 16.95 -7.44
C ALA A 2 -22.11 16.96 -7.58
N PRO A 3 -21.34 16.97 -6.48
CA PRO A 3 -19.89 16.79 -6.60
C PRO A 3 -19.66 15.46 -7.30
N HIS A 4 -18.88 15.46 -8.39
CA HIS A 4 -18.41 14.23 -9.01
C HIS A 4 -17.75 13.41 -7.90
N ALA A 5 -18.32 12.24 -7.59
CA ALA A 5 -17.61 11.27 -6.77
C ALA A 5 -16.21 11.09 -7.38
N PRO A 6 -15.13 11.15 -6.58
CA PRO A 6 -13.79 10.97 -7.13
C PRO A 6 -13.77 9.66 -7.90
N LEU A 7 -13.45 9.75 -9.20
CA LEU A 7 -13.37 8.58 -10.05
C LEU A 7 -12.29 7.66 -9.47
N ALA A 8 -12.65 6.41 -9.23
CA ALA A 8 -11.70 5.40 -8.82
C ALA A 8 -10.50 5.41 -9.78
N VAL A 9 -9.30 5.24 -9.24
CA VAL A 9 -8.07 5.12 -10.03
C VAL A 9 -8.22 3.97 -11.03
N ALA A 10 -7.86 4.21 -12.28
CA ALA A 10 -7.99 3.21 -13.34
C ALA A 10 -7.28 1.90 -12.96
N SER A 11 -7.90 0.76 -13.29
CA SER A 11 -7.41 -0.58 -12.91
C SER A 11 -5.97 -0.83 -13.33
N ALA A 12 -5.52 -0.22 -14.43
CA ALA A 12 -4.13 -0.28 -14.88
C ALA A 12 -3.11 0.24 -13.85
N TYR A 13 -3.47 1.17 -12.96
CA TYR A 13 -2.58 1.66 -11.91
C TYR A 13 -2.69 0.87 -10.59
N GLN A 14 -3.71 0.03 -10.43
CA GLN A 14 -3.99 -0.66 -9.17
C GLN A 14 -3.07 -1.86 -8.95
N GLY A 15 -2.51 -2.02 -7.76
CA GLY A 15 -1.58 -3.08 -7.38
C GLY A 15 -0.44 -2.54 -6.54
N VAL A 16 0.64 -3.31 -6.44
CA VAL A 16 1.86 -2.89 -5.75
C VAL A 16 2.95 -2.61 -6.77
N TRP A 17 3.57 -1.45 -6.65
CA TRP A 17 4.63 -0.97 -7.51
C TRP A 17 5.92 -0.78 -6.72
N ALA A 18 7.00 -1.33 -7.23
CA ALA A 18 8.35 -1.11 -6.74
C ALA A 18 9.03 -0.01 -7.57
N ARG A 19 9.66 0.96 -6.91
CA ARG A 19 10.57 1.88 -7.61
C ARG A 19 11.87 1.14 -7.90
N THR A 20 12.24 1.04 -9.17
CA THR A 20 13.48 0.37 -9.60
C THR A 20 14.55 1.35 -10.04
N LEU A 21 14.16 2.60 -10.34
CA LEU A 21 15.08 3.68 -10.70
C LEU A 21 14.51 5.02 -10.23
N LEU A 22 15.38 5.87 -9.70
CA LEU A 22 15.17 7.30 -9.51
C LEU A 22 16.36 8.05 -10.09
N GLU A 23 16.12 8.96 -11.02
CA GLU A 23 17.10 9.90 -11.54
C GLU A 23 16.71 11.31 -11.13
N THR A 24 17.67 12.04 -10.59
CA THR A 24 17.52 13.43 -10.13
C THR A 24 18.75 14.24 -10.57
N PRO A 25 18.72 15.59 -10.46
CA PRO A 25 19.92 16.40 -10.66
C PRO A 25 21.09 16.04 -9.73
N ALA A 26 20.81 15.45 -8.56
CA ALA A 26 21.82 15.03 -7.59
C ALA A 26 22.46 13.69 -7.93
N GLY A 27 21.81 12.88 -8.79
CA GLY A 27 22.33 11.59 -9.20
C GLY A 27 21.24 10.55 -9.45
N ARG A 28 21.70 9.31 -9.61
CA ARG A 28 20.91 8.14 -9.93
C ARG A 28 20.89 7.18 -8.74
N ASP A 29 19.70 6.71 -8.37
CA ASP A 29 19.46 5.72 -7.33
C ASP A 29 18.69 4.52 -7.90
N THR A 30 19.22 3.32 -7.64
CA THR A 30 18.61 2.02 -7.99
C THR A 30 18.60 1.07 -6.79
N THR A 31 18.87 1.60 -5.59
CA THR A 31 19.16 0.81 -4.39
C THR A 31 18.14 1.05 -3.29
N SER A 32 17.53 2.24 -3.21
CA SER A 32 16.50 2.51 -2.22
C SER A 32 15.29 1.62 -2.42
N TRP A 33 14.79 1.10 -1.31
CA TRP A 33 13.58 0.30 -1.30
C TRP A 33 12.36 1.20 -1.18
N VAL A 34 11.46 1.14 -2.17
CA VAL A 34 10.17 1.84 -2.14
C VAL A 34 9.07 0.94 -2.66
N ARG A 35 7.94 0.92 -1.96
CA ARG A 35 6.70 0.28 -2.40
C ARG A 35 5.54 1.25 -2.37
N TRP A 36 4.80 1.29 -3.46
CA TRP A 36 3.52 1.98 -3.58
C TRP A 36 2.40 0.96 -3.72
N VAL A 37 1.40 1.02 -2.84
CA VAL A 37 0.21 0.17 -2.87
C VAL A 37 -0.97 1.03 -3.34
N GLN A 38 -1.69 0.56 -4.36
CA GLN A 38 -2.80 1.28 -4.99
C GLN A 38 -4.02 0.36 -5.13
N THR A 39 -5.10 0.65 -4.41
CA THR A 39 -6.43 0.10 -4.68
C THR A 39 -7.21 1.03 -5.62
N GLY A 40 -8.51 0.79 -5.82
CA GLY A 40 -9.34 1.69 -6.60
C GLY A 40 -9.47 3.09 -5.99
N ASN A 41 -9.63 3.17 -4.66
CA ASN A 41 -9.90 4.43 -3.97
C ASN A 41 -8.83 4.83 -2.94
N TRP A 42 -7.92 3.93 -2.60
CA TRP A 42 -6.92 4.12 -1.56
C TRP A 42 -5.52 3.88 -2.09
N HIS A 43 -4.57 4.55 -1.46
CA HIS A 43 -3.16 4.30 -1.72
C HIS A 43 -2.34 4.47 -0.44
N GLY A 44 -1.15 3.89 -0.45
CA GLY A 44 -0.16 4.06 0.61
C GLY A 44 1.23 3.77 0.06
N ALA A 45 2.24 4.26 0.77
CA ALA A 45 3.63 4.05 0.38
C ALA A 45 4.48 3.76 1.62
N LEU A 46 5.51 2.93 1.43
CA LEU A 46 6.58 2.73 2.39
C LEU A 46 7.91 2.81 1.64
N SER A 47 8.85 3.54 2.21
CA SER A 47 10.21 3.72 1.70
C SER A 47 11.20 3.61 2.84
N ASP A 48 12.48 3.40 2.50
CA ASP A 48 13.56 3.52 3.48
C ASP A 48 13.52 4.92 4.15
N PRO A 49 13.86 5.03 5.44
CA PRO A 49 13.80 6.30 6.17
C PRO A 49 14.64 7.42 5.54
N ASP A 50 15.75 7.06 4.92
CA ASP A 50 16.69 8.00 4.29
C ASP A 50 16.28 8.40 2.86
N ASP A 51 15.26 7.77 2.29
CA ASP A 51 14.75 8.10 0.95
C ASP A 51 13.85 9.34 0.98
N THR A 52 14.48 10.50 1.14
CA THR A 52 13.84 11.82 1.14
C THR A 52 13.65 12.41 -0.26
N LEU A 53 14.22 11.76 -1.28
CA LEU A 53 14.29 12.26 -2.66
C LEU A 53 13.26 11.61 -3.60
N GLY A 54 12.60 10.54 -3.17
CA GLY A 54 11.57 9.86 -3.92
C GLY A 54 10.38 10.76 -4.31
N PRO A 55 9.72 10.49 -5.45
CA PRO A 55 8.51 11.21 -5.81
C PRO A 55 7.46 11.04 -4.71
N ARG A 56 6.91 12.17 -4.25
CA ARG A 56 5.86 12.23 -3.21
C ARG A 56 4.51 11.66 -3.67
N SER A 57 4.41 11.34 -4.95
CA SER A 57 3.21 10.81 -5.61
C SER A 57 3.60 9.57 -6.40
N GLY A 58 2.82 8.52 -6.27
CA GLY A 58 3.08 7.24 -6.92
C GLY A 58 2.83 7.26 -8.42
N PRO A 59 2.86 6.08 -9.06
CA PRO A 59 2.77 5.95 -10.51
C PRO A 59 1.45 6.46 -11.11
N GLY A 60 0.41 6.68 -10.31
CA GLY A 60 -0.86 7.28 -10.75
C GLY A 60 -0.86 8.81 -10.86
N ALA A 61 0.27 9.48 -10.59
CA ALA A 61 0.39 10.93 -10.69
C ALA A 61 0.42 11.42 -12.16
N GLU A 62 0.24 12.73 -12.34
CA GLU A 62 0.38 13.38 -13.65
C GLU A 62 1.77 13.09 -14.26
N HIS A 63 1.82 12.94 -15.59
CA HIS A 63 3.04 12.64 -16.37
C HIS A 63 3.65 11.24 -16.15
N SER A 64 2.79 10.25 -15.90
CA SER A 64 3.14 8.83 -15.93
C SER A 64 2.77 8.18 -17.26
N VAL A 65 3.72 7.46 -17.88
CA VAL A 65 3.53 6.73 -19.13
C VAL A 65 3.77 5.24 -18.90
N PHE A 66 2.81 4.41 -19.30
CA PHE A 66 3.02 2.96 -19.35
C PHE A 66 3.95 2.62 -20.52
N GLN A 67 5.08 2.00 -20.21
CA GLN A 67 5.91 1.33 -21.22
C GLN A 67 5.40 -0.09 -21.50
N THR A 68 4.91 -0.75 -20.46
CA THR A 68 4.19 -2.02 -20.51
C THR A 68 3.08 -1.98 -19.45
N PRO A 69 2.13 -2.94 -19.41
CA PRO A 69 1.12 -3.00 -18.35
C PRO A 69 1.69 -3.07 -16.93
N ASP A 70 2.94 -3.50 -16.77
CA ASP A 70 3.62 -3.68 -15.47
C ASP A 70 4.83 -2.76 -15.31
N ARG A 71 5.00 -1.76 -16.19
CA ARG A 71 6.11 -0.81 -16.12
C ARG A 71 5.68 0.61 -16.47
N ILE A 72 5.87 1.52 -15.54
CA ILE A 72 5.54 2.93 -15.68
C ILE A 72 6.81 3.76 -15.57
N VAL A 73 6.94 4.76 -16.44
CA VAL A 73 7.92 5.83 -16.31
C VAL A 73 7.18 7.09 -15.91
N GLN A 74 7.55 7.64 -14.77
CA GLN A 74 7.02 8.89 -14.23
C GLN A 74 8.08 9.98 -14.40
N THR A 75 7.70 11.10 -15.00
CA THR A 75 8.60 12.24 -15.19
C THR A 75 8.04 13.48 -14.50
N ALA A 76 8.80 14.05 -13.58
CA ALA A 76 8.44 15.28 -12.89
C ALA A 76 9.27 16.44 -13.47
N LEU A 77 8.66 17.25 -14.33
CA LEU A 77 9.36 18.30 -15.09
C LEU A 77 9.96 19.39 -14.19
N ARG A 78 9.24 19.79 -13.13
CA ARG A 78 9.66 20.85 -12.22
C ARG A 78 10.85 20.42 -11.38
N GLU A 79 10.79 19.21 -10.86
CA GLU A 79 11.82 18.60 -10.02
C GLU A 79 12.97 18.03 -10.86
N ARG A 80 12.80 17.94 -12.18
CA ARG A 80 13.71 17.30 -13.13
C ARG A 80 14.03 15.86 -12.71
N GLN A 81 13.00 15.16 -12.27
CA GLN A 81 13.10 13.78 -11.81
C GLN A 81 12.49 12.81 -12.81
N LEU A 82 13.07 11.62 -12.89
CA LEU A 82 12.51 10.46 -13.57
C LEU A 82 12.48 9.29 -12.60
N ALA A 83 11.34 8.64 -12.48
CA ALA A 83 11.18 7.41 -11.71
C ALA A 83 10.65 6.28 -12.58
N VAL A 84 11.23 5.09 -12.45
CA VAL A 84 10.72 3.86 -13.07
C VAL A 84 10.07 3.02 -12.00
N TRP A 85 8.84 2.61 -12.27
CA TRP A 85 8.02 1.77 -11.42
C TRP A 85 7.73 0.46 -12.11
N GLU A 86 7.97 -0.65 -11.42
CA GLU A 86 7.63 -2.00 -11.87
C GLU A 86 6.60 -2.63 -10.94
N ARG A 87 5.56 -3.22 -11.52
CA ARG A 87 4.51 -3.87 -10.73
C ARG A 87 5.03 -5.20 -10.20
N LEU A 88 4.77 -5.46 -8.93
CA LEU A 88 5.02 -6.77 -8.35
C LEU A 88 4.00 -7.79 -8.88
N PRO A 89 4.42 -8.94 -9.44
CA PRO A 89 3.52 -9.89 -10.09
C PRO A 89 2.38 -10.40 -9.20
N ALA A 90 2.68 -10.73 -7.94
CA ALA A 90 1.71 -11.23 -6.96
C ALA A 90 0.76 -10.14 -6.42
N SER A 91 0.84 -8.91 -6.95
CA SER A 91 -0.07 -7.82 -6.55
C SER A 91 -1.36 -7.79 -7.34
N ARG A 92 -1.53 -8.69 -8.31
CA ARG A 92 -2.79 -8.90 -9.03
C ARG A 92 -3.74 -9.74 -8.18
N GLY A 93 -5.04 -9.58 -8.39
CA GLY A 93 -6.07 -10.26 -7.61
C GLY A 93 -6.87 -9.30 -6.73
N CYS A 94 -7.20 -9.70 -5.51
CA CYS A 94 -8.07 -8.93 -4.63
C CYS A 94 -7.55 -7.50 -4.38
N ARG A 95 -8.49 -6.56 -4.18
CA ARG A 95 -8.23 -5.19 -3.71
C ARG A 95 -9.10 -4.95 -2.50
N ILE A 96 -8.47 -4.76 -1.35
CA ILE A 96 -9.19 -4.58 -0.10
C ILE A 96 -8.62 -3.34 0.59
N ALA A 97 -9.51 -2.47 1.05
CA ALA A 97 -9.18 -1.37 1.95
C ALA A 97 -10.08 -1.45 3.17
N LEU A 98 -9.50 -1.46 4.36
CA LEU A 98 -10.22 -1.56 5.62
C LEU A 98 -9.84 -0.43 6.57
N ALA A 99 -10.79 -0.03 7.42
CA ALA A 99 -10.54 0.82 8.59
C ALA A 99 -10.77 0.04 9.88
N ARG A 100 -9.86 0.16 10.87
CA ARG A 100 -10.06 -0.49 12.17
C ARG A 100 -11.29 0.07 12.86
N ARG A 101 -12.04 -0.76 13.58
CA ARG A 101 -13.03 -0.32 14.57
C ARG A 101 -12.48 -0.43 15.98
N ASP A 102 -12.79 0.55 16.82
CA ASP A 102 -12.48 0.51 18.25
C ASP A 102 -13.47 -0.38 19.02
N THR A 103 -13.33 -0.43 20.35
CA THR A 103 -14.20 -1.23 21.23
C THR A 103 -15.65 -0.75 21.28
N GLN A 104 -15.92 0.48 20.83
CA GLN A 104 -17.26 1.04 20.71
C GLN A 104 -17.86 0.82 19.31
N GLY A 105 -17.09 0.20 18.40
CA GLY A 105 -17.48 -0.04 17.02
C GLY A 105 -17.32 1.17 16.11
N LEU A 106 -16.66 2.24 16.56
CA LEU A 106 -16.42 3.43 15.76
C LEU A 106 -15.15 3.26 14.90
N PRO A 107 -15.15 3.75 13.64
CA PRO A 107 -13.99 3.67 12.78
C PRO A 107 -12.84 4.56 13.30
N THR A 108 -11.64 4.01 13.34
CA THR A 108 -10.40 4.74 13.70
C THR A 108 -9.68 5.21 12.43
N GLN A 109 -8.50 5.82 12.59
CA GLN A 109 -7.62 6.21 11.48
C GLN A 109 -6.65 5.10 11.03
N GLU A 110 -6.64 3.94 11.69
CA GLU A 110 -5.83 2.80 11.29
C GLU A 110 -6.38 2.15 10.01
N ARG A 111 -5.49 1.75 9.10
CA ARG A 111 -5.84 1.23 7.76
C ARG A 111 -5.10 -0.04 7.43
N LEU A 112 -5.78 -0.89 6.67
CA LEU A 112 -5.19 -2.04 5.99
C LEU A 112 -5.50 -1.97 4.50
N LEU A 113 -4.47 -2.09 3.67
CA LEU A 113 -4.59 -2.22 2.22
C LEU A 113 -4.05 -3.58 1.79
N VAL A 114 -4.82 -4.32 1.00
CA VAL A 114 -4.41 -5.58 0.39
C VAL A 114 -4.51 -5.46 -1.14
N CYS A 115 -3.46 -5.90 -1.83
CA CYS A 115 -3.40 -6.01 -3.27
C CYS A 115 -2.80 -7.36 -3.64
N GLY A 116 -3.64 -8.31 -4.05
CA GLY A 116 -3.21 -9.69 -4.25
C GLY A 116 -2.63 -10.27 -2.96
N GLU A 117 -1.39 -10.72 -3.02
CA GLU A 117 -0.67 -11.27 -1.87
C GLU A 117 0.02 -10.20 -1.01
N TYR A 118 -0.01 -8.92 -1.39
CA TYR A 118 0.67 -7.88 -0.62
C TYR A 118 -0.26 -7.17 0.35
N LEU A 119 0.27 -6.89 1.54
CA LEU A 119 -0.42 -6.18 2.60
C LEU A 119 0.40 -4.98 3.05
N LEU A 120 -0.27 -3.82 3.17
CA LEU A 120 0.23 -2.63 3.84
C LEU A 120 -0.65 -2.32 5.04
N HIS A 121 -0.04 -2.24 6.22
CA HIS A 121 -0.66 -1.81 7.45
C HIS A 121 -0.18 -0.41 7.83
N PHE A 122 -1.13 0.46 8.16
CA PHE A 122 -0.90 1.81 8.64
C PHE A 122 -1.59 1.98 9.98
N ARG A 123 -0.82 2.30 11.02
CA ARG A 123 -1.35 2.67 12.33
C ARG A 123 -0.93 4.09 12.69
N PRO A 124 -1.88 5.02 12.89
CA PRO A 124 -1.57 6.37 13.32
C PRO A 124 -0.96 6.36 14.72
N THR A 125 -0.04 7.29 14.97
CA THR A 125 0.48 7.56 16.31
C THR A 125 0.07 8.98 16.71
N PRO A 126 -0.40 9.25 17.94
CA PRO A 126 -0.90 10.57 18.33
C PRO A 126 0.14 11.69 18.22
N HIS A 127 1.42 11.38 18.44
CA HIS A 127 2.50 12.37 18.56
C HIS A 127 3.78 11.92 17.86
N GLY A 128 3.68 11.38 16.64
CA GLY A 128 4.86 10.92 15.91
C GLY A 128 4.58 10.56 14.46
N ALA A 129 5.59 9.94 13.83
CA ALA A 129 5.40 9.27 12.56
C ALA A 129 4.44 8.08 12.73
N PRO A 130 3.55 7.83 11.77
CA PRO A 130 2.69 6.65 11.80
C PRO A 130 3.53 5.37 11.70
N ASP A 131 3.03 4.28 12.28
CA ASP A 131 3.64 2.97 12.14
C ASP A 131 3.16 2.35 10.83
N LEU A 132 4.10 2.07 9.94
CA LEU A 132 3.86 1.45 8.64
C LEU A 132 4.59 0.11 8.58
N ALA A 133 3.88 -0.91 8.10
CA ALA A 133 4.43 -2.22 7.86
C ALA A 133 3.92 -2.76 6.53
N PHE A 134 4.85 -3.25 5.71
CA PHE A 134 4.58 -3.83 4.41
C PHE A 134 5.10 -5.26 4.38
N GLY A 135 4.36 -6.15 3.72
CA GLY A 135 4.82 -7.51 3.52
C GLY A 135 3.92 -8.32 2.61
N ARG A 136 4.15 -9.62 2.62
CA ARG A 136 3.49 -10.57 1.72
C ARG A 136 2.77 -11.65 2.51
N LEU A 137 1.58 -12.00 2.06
CA LEU A 137 0.81 -13.14 2.50
C LEU A 137 1.40 -14.41 1.90
N ASP A 138 1.43 -15.48 2.68
CA ASP A 138 1.78 -16.79 2.15
C ASP A 138 0.71 -17.29 1.15
N GLU A 139 1.04 -18.35 0.41
CA GLU A 139 0.12 -18.93 -0.60
C GLU A 139 -1.22 -19.37 -0.02
N THR A 140 -1.25 -19.67 1.28
CA THR A 140 -2.48 -20.08 1.98
C THR A 140 -3.32 -18.90 2.48
N GLY A 141 -2.76 -17.68 2.47
CA GLY A 141 -3.37 -16.47 3.03
C GLY A 141 -3.57 -16.54 4.55
N THR A 142 -2.79 -17.37 5.25
CA THR A 142 -2.89 -17.57 6.70
C THR A 142 -1.76 -16.96 7.51
N HIS A 143 -0.67 -16.57 6.84
CA HIS A 143 0.46 -15.90 7.46
C HIS A 143 0.83 -14.66 6.66
N TRP A 144 1.18 -13.59 7.37
CA TRP A 144 1.76 -12.39 6.81
C TRP A 144 3.23 -12.33 7.20
N HIS A 145 4.11 -12.43 6.19
CA HIS A 145 5.53 -12.19 6.34
C HIS A 145 5.82 -10.69 6.16
N VAL A 146 6.20 -10.03 7.25
CA VAL A 146 6.54 -8.61 7.25
C VAL A 146 7.91 -8.42 6.59
N GLU A 147 7.94 -7.80 5.41
CA GLU A 147 9.18 -7.54 4.69
C GLU A 147 9.91 -6.29 5.21
N ARG A 148 9.14 -5.24 5.50
CA ARG A 148 9.67 -3.93 5.91
C ARG A 148 8.73 -3.20 6.86
N THR A 149 9.31 -2.52 7.84
CA THR A 149 8.61 -1.55 8.69
C THR A 149 9.38 -0.24 8.75
N ASN A 150 8.68 0.88 8.99
CA ASN A 150 9.37 2.15 9.31
C ASN A 150 9.75 2.26 10.80
N GLN A 151 9.47 1.24 11.60
CA GLN A 151 9.84 1.11 13.02
C GLN A 151 10.76 -0.10 13.20
N ALA A 152 12.02 0.09 13.59
CA ALA A 152 12.96 -1.00 13.85
C ALA A 152 12.64 -1.74 15.19
N PRO A 153 12.89 -3.06 15.33
CA PRO A 153 13.29 -4.07 14.36
C PRO A 153 12.18 -5.15 14.23
N VAL A 154 11.31 -5.03 13.24
CA VAL A 154 10.19 -5.98 13.03
C VAL A 154 10.26 -6.65 11.64
N ASP A 155 11.30 -6.35 10.86
CA ASP A 155 11.56 -6.98 9.57
C ASP A 155 11.76 -8.49 9.70
N GLY A 156 11.19 -9.25 8.76
CA GLY A 156 11.32 -10.71 8.68
C GLY A 156 10.45 -11.48 9.67
N ARG A 157 9.52 -10.80 10.38
CA ARG A 157 8.58 -11.50 11.28
C ARG A 157 7.41 -12.07 10.50
N GLU A 158 7.12 -13.33 10.77
CA GLU A 158 5.83 -13.92 10.39
C GLU A 158 4.79 -13.63 11.47
N ARG A 159 3.57 -13.35 11.03
CA ARG A 159 2.41 -13.09 11.88
C ARG A 159 1.26 -13.93 11.38
N ALA A 160 0.58 -14.63 12.29
CA ALA A 160 -0.67 -15.28 11.96
C ALA A 160 -1.69 -14.24 11.49
N TRP A 161 -2.36 -14.53 10.38
CA TRP A 161 -3.29 -13.62 9.71
C TRP A 161 -4.42 -14.41 9.08
N ARG A 162 -5.67 -14.04 9.33
CA ARG A 162 -6.81 -14.57 8.58
C ARG A 162 -7.89 -13.51 8.49
N LEU A 163 -8.08 -12.99 7.28
CA LEU A 163 -9.15 -12.05 6.98
C LEU A 163 -10.44 -12.79 6.63
N GLN A 164 -11.53 -12.41 7.29
CA GLN A 164 -12.86 -12.91 7.01
C GLN A 164 -13.83 -11.75 6.85
N ARG A 165 -14.52 -11.69 5.70
CA ARG A 165 -15.64 -10.76 5.52
C ARG A 165 -16.87 -11.30 6.24
N LEU A 166 -17.46 -10.47 7.12
CA LEU A 166 -18.65 -10.82 7.90
C LEU A 166 -19.93 -10.23 7.30
N GLY A 167 -19.80 -9.15 6.51
CA GLY A 167 -20.91 -8.48 5.87
C GLY A 167 -20.45 -7.50 4.79
N MET A 168 -21.36 -6.63 4.35
CA MET A 168 -21.03 -5.64 3.32
C MET A 168 -20.00 -4.62 3.81
N ASP A 169 -20.15 -4.16 5.05
CA ASP A 169 -19.37 -3.11 5.71
C ASP A 169 -18.44 -3.64 6.81
N LEU A 170 -18.44 -4.95 7.08
CA LEU A 170 -17.74 -5.52 8.23
C LEU A 170 -16.87 -6.71 7.85
N ALA A 171 -15.64 -6.71 8.37
CA ALA A 171 -14.69 -7.79 8.31
C ALA A 171 -14.02 -7.98 9.67
N THR A 172 -13.42 -9.15 9.87
CA THR A 172 -12.57 -9.44 11.03
C THR A 172 -11.25 -9.98 10.56
N VAL A 173 -10.21 -9.64 11.29
CA VAL A 173 -8.89 -10.25 11.17
C VAL A 173 -8.68 -11.09 12.42
N ASN A 174 -8.44 -12.38 12.24
CA ASN A 174 -8.01 -13.28 13.29
C ASN A 174 -6.50 -13.52 13.17
N GLY A 175 -5.78 -13.63 14.27
CA GLY A 175 -4.33 -13.86 14.26
C GLY A 175 -3.62 -13.01 15.31
N ASP A 176 -2.45 -12.50 14.95
CA ASP A 176 -1.59 -11.77 15.88
C ASP A 176 -1.89 -10.25 15.90
N GLU A 177 -1.73 -9.63 17.06
CA GLU A 177 -1.66 -8.18 17.21
C GLU A 177 -0.48 -7.61 16.39
N PRO A 178 -0.59 -6.43 15.76
CA PRO A 178 -1.67 -5.44 15.92
C PRO A 178 -2.86 -5.65 14.98
N LEU A 179 -2.86 -6.69 14.14
CA LEU A 179 -3.84 -6.81 13.07
C LEU A 179 -5.17 -7.41 13.54
N ALA A 180 -5.11 -8.28 14.55
CA ALA A 180 -6.27 -8.97 15.11
C ALA A 180 -7.36 -7.99 15.60
N GLY A 181 -8.59 -8.18 15.14
CA GLY A 181 -9.75 -7.38 15.56
C GLY A 181 -10.77 -7.09 14.46
N THR A 182 -11.66 -6.15 14.73
CA THR A 182 -12.79 -5.81 13.86
C THR A 182 -12.46 -4.67 12.93
N TRP A 183 -12.86 -4.80 11.67
CA TRP A 183 -12.54 -3.87 10.59
C TRP A 183 -13.78 -3.51 9.79
N GLU A 184 -13.91 -2.24 9.45
CA GLU A 184 -14.86 -1.73 8.49
C GLU A 184 -14.34 -1.91 7.07
N VAL A 185 -15.20 -2.39 6.17
CA VAL A 185 -14.89 -2.57 4.75
C VAL A 185 -15.12 -1.25 4.01
N LEU A 186 -14.04 -0.63 3.56
CA LEU A 186 -14.08 0.58 2.73
C LEU A 186 -14.05 0.25 1.24
N GLU A 187 -13.32 -0.80 0.87
CA GLU A 187 -13.22 -1.34 -0.48
C GLU A 187 -13.02 -2.86 -0.37
N TRP A 188 -13.73 -3.62 -1.21
CA TRP A 188 -13.54 -5.07 -1.33
C TRP A 188 -13.90 -5.51 -2.74
N LEU A 189 -12.87 -5.64 -3.57
CA LEU A 189 -12.97 -6.13 -4.94
C LEU A 189 -12.28 -7.49 -5.02
N GLU A 190 -13.06 -8.49 -5.39
CA GLU A 190 -12.55 -9.81 -5.77
C GLU A 190 -12.38 -9.81 -7.29
N MET A 191 -11.22 -10.26 -7.76
CA MET A 191 -10.85 -10.32 -9.17
C MET A 191 -10.48 -11.74 -9.55
#